data_AF-A0A0F9CBG6-F1
#
_entry.id   AF-A0A0F9CBG6-F1
#
_cell.length_a   1.000
_cell.length_b   1.000
_cell.length_c   1.000
_cell.angle_alpha   90.00
_cell.angle_beta   90.00
_cell.angle_gamma   90.00
#
_symmetry.space_group_name_H-M   'P 1'
#
loop_
_entity.id
_entity.type
_entity.pdbx_description
1 polymer ?
#
loop_
_entity_poly.entity_id
_entity_poly.type
_entity_poly.pdbx_seq_one_letter_code
_entity_poly.pdbx_strand_id
1 'polypeptide(L)'
;LTTVSRAFSSMPGLASGIARDIRDGTVKKYLIQPIDMLGFLLINRIAHKLVYYLVAAVPFAFVFYLCRAFFVDVQLDPQTLAAYFASLVMAFLLGYFLEATMGMIGFWFLEVSSLFFVYMLFSFFFSGHMFPIDLLPGIWGDVVRLMPLQYLAYFPAAVLLGKFTGPELVHGLSIQAAWVVFFMVTSRLAFHFGVRRYSGFGG
;
A
#
# COMPACT_ATOMS: atom_id res chain seq x y z
N LEU A 1 15.95 -0.80 -4.21
CA LEU A 1 14.72 -0.33 -4.91
C LEU A 1 13.43 -0.82 -4.26
N THR A 2 13.30 -2.11 -3.92
CA THR A 2 12.14 -2.68 -3.19
C THR A 2 11.81 -1.96 -1.88
N THR A 3 12.81 -1.48 -1.13
CA THR A 3 12.62 -0.67 0.09
C THR A 3 11.95 0.67 -0.20
N VAL A 4 12.25 1.31 -1.34
CA VAL A 4 11.64 2.59 -1.74
C VAL A 4 10.17 2.39 -2.10
N SER A 5 9.87 1.38 -2.92
CA SER A 5 8.50 1.02 -3.29
C SER A 5 7.67 0.65 -2.07
N ARG A 6 8.26 -0.09 -1.11
CA ARG A 6 7.62 -0.40 0.18
C ARG A 6 7.38 0.82 1.04
N ALA A 7 8.35 1.74 1.14
CA ALA A 7 8.15 2.99 1.86
C ALA A 7 6.95 3.76 1.26
N PHE A 8 6.80 3.73 -0.07
CA PHE A 8 5.68 4.36 -0.75
C PHE A 8 4.33 3.69 -0.45
N SER A 9 4.24 2.36 -0.46
CA SER A 9 2.97 1.64 -0.17
C SER A 9 2.64 1.48 1.32
N SER A 10 3.63 1.57 2.21
CA SER A 10 3.43 1.38 3.66
C SER A 10 2.55 2.47 4.28
N MET A 11 1.62 2.06 5.15
CA MET A 11 0.69 2.96 5.86
C MET A 11 0.79 2.75 7.38
N PRO A 12 1.94 3.06 8.00
CA PRO A 12 2.15 2.78 9.40
C PRO A 12 1.08 3.44 10.28
N GLY A 13 0.46 2.63 11.12
CA GLY A 13 -0.56 3.07 12.08
C GLY A 13 -1.91 3.44 11.47
N LEU A 14 -2.16 3.21 10.17
CA LEU A 14 -3.47 3.50 9.57
C LEU A 14 -4.54 2.53 10.08
N ALA A 15 -4.33 1.21 9.96
CA ALA A 15 -5.30 0.22 10.42
C ALA A 15 -5.55 0.33 11.94
N SER A 16 -4.48 0.47 12.72
CA SER A 16 -4.59 0.61 14.18
C SER A 16 -5.18 1.94 14.62
N GLY A 17 -4.96 3.02 13.86
CA GLY A 17 -5.59 4.31 14.08
C GLY A 17 -7.10 4.25 13.83
N ILE A 18 -7.54 3.65 12.72
CA ILE A 18 -8.96 3.46 12.41
C ILE A 18 -9.63 2.59 13.48
N ALA A 19 -9.02 1.45 13.82
CA ALA A 19 -9.58 0.56 14.85
C ALA A 19 -9.69 1.23 16.22
N ARG A 20 -8.71 2.07 16.58
CA ARG A 20 -8.77 2.89 17.80
C ARG A 20 -9.89 3.91 17.73
N ASP A 21 -10.03 4.64 16.62
CA ASP A 21 -11.09 5.64 16.46
C ASP A 21 -12.50 5.00 16.53
N ILE A 22 -12.64 3.77 16.05
CA ILE A 22 -13.88 2.98 16.20
C ILE A 22 -14.11 2.60 17.66
N ARG A 23 -13.10 2.02 18.32
CA ARG A 23 -13.19 1.55 19.71
C ARG A 23 -13.47 2.68 20.69
N ASP A 24 -12.78 3.81 20.51
CA ASP A 24 -12.88 4.99 21.39
C ASP A 24 -14.07 5.90 20.99
N GLY A 25 -14.78 5.54 19.92
CA GLY A 25 -15.98 6.22 19.42
C GLY A 25 -15.78 7.57 18.76
N THR A 26 -14.53 8.02 18.62
CA THR A 26 -14.16 9.25 17.92
C THR A 26 -14.50 9.20 16.43
N VAL A 27 -14.77 8.01 15.86
CA VAL A 27 -15.27 7.82 14.50
C VAL A 27 -16.57 8.62 14.24
N LYS A 28 -17.36 8.90 15.29
CA LYS A 28 -18.58 9.71 15.22
C LYS A 28 -18.36 11.08 14.59
N LYS A 29 -17.18 11.69 14.74
CA LYS A 29 -16.84 12.97 14.11
C LYS A 29 -16.99 12.94 12.58
N TYR A 30 -16.69 11.79 11.97
CA TYR A 30 -16.84 11.56 10.53
C TYR A 30 -18.27 11.20 10.13
N LEU A 31 -19.09 10.70 11.07
CA LEU A 31 -20.48 10.33 10.80
C LEU A 31 -21.44 11.54 10.89
N ILE A 32 -21.12 12.52 11.73
CA ILE A 32 -21.93 13.74 11.91
C ILE A 32 -21.60 14.83 10.90
N GLN A 33 -20.39 14.81 10.33
CA GLN A 33 -19.96 15.77 9.33
C GLN A 33 -20.19 15.18 7.93
N PRO A 34 -20.48 15.99 6.90
CA PRO A 34 -20.60 15.54 5.51
C PRO A 34 -19.21 15.29 4.90
N ILE A 35 -18.35 14.55 5.61
CA ILE A 35 -16.98 14.25 5.24
C ILE A 35 -16.83 12.74 5.12
N ASP A 36 -16.42 12.30 3.94
CA ASP A 36 -16.06 10.90 3.72
C ASP A 36 -14.79 10.53 4.49
N MET A 37 -14.90 9.67 5.51
CA MET A 37 -13.76 9.27 6.34
C MET A 37 -12.62 8.67 5.52
N LEU A 38 -12.93 7.77 4.57
CA LEU A 38 -11.92 7.14 3.73
C LEU A 38 -11.22 8.19 2.84
N GLY A 39 -11.99 9.05 2.16
CA GLY A 39 -11.43 10.16 1.39
C GLY A 39 -10.55 11.09 2.23
N PHE A 40 -11.01 11.47 3.43
CA PHE A 40 -10.27 12.34 4.34
C PHE A 40 -8.94 11.72 4.79
N LEU A 41 -8.95 10.44 5.21
CA LEU A 41 -7.75 9.74 5.61
C LEU A 41 -6.79 9.52 4.43
N LEU A 42 -7.32 9.26 3.22
CA LEU A 42 -6.53 9.15 2.01
C LEU A 42 -5.79 10.46 1.69
N ILE A 43 -6.50 11.59 1.70
CA ILE A 43 -5.91 12.91 1.47
C ILE A 43 -4.82 13.22 2.51
N ASN A 44 -5.06 12.91 3.79
CA ASN A 44 -4.04 13.05 4.82
C ASN A 44 -2.78 12.22 4.54
N ARG A 45 -2.94 10.99 4.02
CA ARG A 45 -1.80 10.14 3.65
C ARG A 45 -1.06 10.65 2.41
N ILE A 46 -1.79 11.17 1.42
CA ILE A 46 -1.20 11.82 0.25
C ILE A 46 -0.37 13.03 0.71
N ALA A 47 -0.94 13.91 1.52
CA ALA A 47 -0.25 15.10 2.04
C ALA A 47 1.00 14.73 2.83
N HIS A 48 0.90 13.76 3.74
CA HIS A 48 2.04 13.28 4.53
C HIS A 48 3.17 12.75 3.65
N LYS A 49 2.87 11.89 2.65
CA LYS A 49 3.91 11.36 1.76
C LYS A 49 4.48 12.44 0.84
N LEU A 50 3.66 13.34 0.32
CA LEU A 50 4.12 14.43 -0.52
C LEU A 50 5.13 15.30 0.22
N VAL A 51 4.80 15.75 1.44
CA VAL A 51 5.71 16.54 2.28
C VAL A 51 6.98 15.75 2.61
N TYR A 52 6.83 14.49 3.02
CA TYR A 52 7.96 13.63 3.36
C TYR A 52 8.95 13.48 2.19
N TYR A 53 8.45 13.17 0.99
CA TYR A 53 9.32 12.98 -0.18
C TYR A 53 9.86 14.29 -0.75
N LEU A 54 9.13 15.40 -0.63
CA LEU A 54 9.64 16.72 -1.02
C LEU A 54 10.83 17.11 -0.14
N VAL A 55 10.70 16.93 1.18
CA VAL A 55 11.81 17.17 2.12
C VAL A 55 12.96 16.19 1.89
N ALA A 56 12.67 14.91 1.63
CA ALA A 56 13.69 13.90 1.35
C ALA A 56 14.40 14.13 0.00
N ALA A 57 13.76 14.79 -0.97
CA ALA A 57 14.36 15.05 -2.28
C ALA A 57 15.65 15.86 -2.18
N VAL A 58 15.76 16.79 -1.22
CA VAL A 58 16.94 17.64 -1.02
C VAL A 58 18.21 16.82 -0.69
N PRO A 59 18.24 15.99 0.38
CA PRO A 59 19.42 15.16 0.66
C PRO A 59 19.68 14.12 -0.43
N PHE A 60 18.65 13.53 -1.05
CA PHE A 60 18.85 12.57 -2.14
C PHE A 60 19.46 13.23 -3.38
N ALA A 61 19.00 14.42 -3.77
CA ALA A 61 19.57 15.19 -4.88
C ALA A 61 21.03 15.58 -4.60
N PHE A 62 21.33 15.96 -3.35
CA PHE A 62 22.70 16.27 -2.93
C PHE A 62 23.63 15.05 -3.05
N VAL A 63 23.22 13.89 -2.55
CA VAL A 63 23.98 12.64 -2.67
C VAL A 63 24.14 12.24 -4.14
N PHE A 64 23.07 12.34 -4.94
CA PHE A 64 23.13 12.01 -6.37
C PHE A 64 24.10 12.94 -7.11
N TYR A 65 24.12 14.23 -6.78
CA TYR A 65 25.08 15.19 -7.34
C TYR A 65 26.53 14.82 -6.98
N LEU A 66 26.81 14.47 -5.72
CA LEU A 66 28.16 14.06 -5.28
C LEU A 66 28.61 12.74 -5.94
N CYS A 67 27.71 11.77 -6.06
CA CYS A 67 28.00 10.43 -6.57
C CYS A 67 27.75 10.28 -8.08
N ARG A 68 27.50 11.38 -8.82
CA ARG A 68 27.13 11.32 -10.25
C ARG A 68 28.11 10.53 -11.13
N ALA A 69 29.40 10.51 -10.77
CA ALA A 69 30.43 9.78 -11.49
C ALA A 69 30.28 8.25 -11.43
N PHE A 70 29.49 7.72 -10.48
CA PHE A 70 29.21 6.29 -10.33
C PHE A 70 27.97 5.82 -11.12
N PHE A 71 27.18 6.74 -11.66
CA PHE A 71 25.94 6.45 -12.40
C PHE A 71 26.14 6.69 -13.90
N VAL A 72 26.92 5.84 -14.56
CA VAL A 72 27.34 6.10 -15.96
C VAL A 72 26.38 5.51 -17.01
N ASP A 73 25.55 4.51 -16.67
CA ASP A 73 24.74 3.77 -17.68
C ASP A 73 23.28 3.51 -17.26
N VAL A 74 22.62 4.48 -16.62
CA VAL A 74 21.18 4.34 -16.29
C VAL A 74 20.34 4.82 -17.48
N GLN A 75 20.27 4.00 -18.54
CA GLN A 75 19.30 4.20 -19.63
C GLN A 75 17.92 3.75 -19.15
N LEU A 76 17.17 4.64 -18.52
CA LEU A 76 15.77 4.41 -18.19
C LEU A 76 14.91 4.78 -19.41
N ASP A 77 14.39 3.76 -20.07
CA ASP A 77 13.40 3.92 -21.11
C ASP A 77 12.15 4.67 -20.55
N PRO A 78 11.65 5.73 -21.23
CA PRO A 78 10.49 6.50 -20.77
C PRO A 78 9.24 5.65 -20.50
N GLN A 79 9.03 4.56 -21.26
CA GLN A 79 7.87 3.69 -21.05
C GLN A 79 7.98 2.92 -19.74
N THR A 80 9.17 2.38 -19.46
CA THR A 80 9.48 1.70 -18.20
C THR A 80 9.30 2.63 -17.00
N LEU A 81 9.71 3.90 -17.14
CA LEU A 81 9.54 4.91 -16.09
C LEU A 81 8.06 5.23 -15.85
N ALA A 82 7.27 5.41 -16.91
CA ALA A 82 5.84 5.65 -16.80
C ALA A 82 5.11 4.47 -16.14
N ALA A 83 5.43 3.24 -16.53
CA ALA A 83 4.88 2.03 -15.93
C ALA A 83 5.27 1.89 -14.45
N TYR A 84 6.51 2.24 -14.09
CA TYR A 84 6.96 2.28 -12.71
C TYR A 84 6.13 3.27 -11.88
N PHE A 85 5.95 4.51 -12.34
CA PHE A 85 5.15 5.50 -11.63
C PHE A 85 3.69 5.08 -11.49
N ALA A 86 3.09 4.52 -12.55
CA ALA A 86 1.73 3.98 -12.48
C ALA A 86 1.62 2.86 -11.43
N SER A 87 2.55 1.92 -11.44
CA SER A 87 2.62 0.84 -10.45
C SER A 87 2.84 1.36 -9.03
N LEU A 88 3.63 2.42 -8.85
CA LEU A 88 3.90 3.04 -7.57
C LEU A 88 2.65 3.71 -6.98
N VAL A 89 1.88 4.43 -7.81
CA VAL A 89 0.58 5.01 -7.41
C VAL A 89 -0.40 3.91 -7.04
N MET A 90 -0.49 2.85 -7.84
CA MET A 90 -1.36 1.71 -7.52
C MET A 90 -0.92 0.99 -6.24
N ALA A 91 0.38 0.84 -5.99
CA ALA A 91 0.90 0.24 -4.76
C ALA A 91 0.54 1.07 -3.51
N PHE A 92 0.58 2.41 -3.64
CA PHE A 92 0.10 3.32 -2.59
C PHE A 92 -1.39 3.14 -2.31
N LEU A 93 -2.22 3.14 -3.36
CA LEU A 93 -3.67 2.96 -3.21
C LEU A 93 -4.01 1.59 -2.64
N LEU A 94 -3.35 0.54 -3.12
CA LEU A 94 -3.51 -0.82 -2.62
C LEU A 94 -3.17 -0.90 -1.13
N GLY A 95 -2.01 -0.37 -0.73
CA GLY A 95 -1.58 -0.34 0.67
C GLY A 95 -2.56 0.43 1.55
N TYR A 96 -3.04 1.58 1.07
CA TYR A 96 -4.05 2.38 1.75
C TYR A 96 -5.37 1.61 1.97
N PHE A 97 -5.98 1.09 0.90
CA PHE A 97 -7.29 0.44 1.00
C PHE A 97 -7.24 -0.90 1.73
N LEU A 98 -6.14 -1.63 1.61
CA LEU A 98 -5.92 -2.86 2.36
C LEU A 98 -5.85 -2.56 3.87
N GLU A 99 -4.99 -1.62 4.28
CA GLU A 99 -4.88 -1.20 5.68
C GLU A 99 -6.17 -0.59 6.22
N ALA A 100 -6.88 0.20 5.40
CA ALA A 100 -8.19 0.72 5.77
C ALA A 100 -9.20 -0.40 6.02
N THR A 101 -9.25 -1.41 5.14
CA THR A 101 -10.11 -2.59 5.30
C THR A 101 -9.78 -3.35 6.59
N MET A 102 -8.50 -3.54 6.88
CA MET A 102 -8.03 -4.17 8.12
C MET A 102 -8.46 -3.36 9.34
N GLY A 103 -8.36 -2.03 9.29
CA GLY A 103 -8.84 -1.14 10.34
C GLY A 103 -10.34 -1.25 10.61
N MET A 104 -11.16 -1.43 9.57
CA MET A 104 -12.62 -1.60 9.71
C MET A 104 -13.02 -2.85 10.49
N ILE A 105 -12.14 -3.86 10.61
CA ILE A 105 -12.40 -5.04 11.45
C ILE A 105 -12.72 -4.62 12.90
N GLY A 106 -12.22 -3.46 13.34
CA GLY A 106 -12.55 -2.85 14.64
C GLY A 106 -14.04 -2.60 14.89
N PHE A 107 -14.88 -2.57 13.85
CA PHE A 107 -16.34 -2.49 14.02
C PHE A 107 -16.96 -3.77 14.59
N TRP A 108 -16.29 -4.92 14.42
CA TRP A 108 -16.78 -6.22 14.88
C TRP A 108 -15.96 -6.79 16.04
N PHE A 109 -14.70 -6.39 16.18
CA PHE A 109 -13.78 -6.89 17.20
C PHE A 109 -13.20 -5.75 18.02
N LEU A 110 -13.21 -5.89 19.36
CA LEU A 110 -12.63 -4.90 20.27
C LEU A 110 -11.09 -4.90 20.26
N GLU A 111 -10.48 -6.06 19.99
CA GLU A 111 -9.03 -6.23 19.95
C GLU A 111 -8.59 -6.81 18.60
N VAL A 112 -7.95 -5.96 17.78
CA VAL A 112 -7.47 -6.31 16.44
C VAL A 112 -5.94 -6.39 16.34
N SER A 113 -5.23 -6.14 17.45
CA SER A 113 -3.77 -6.12 17.50
C SER A 113 -3.12 -7.41 16.98
N SER A 114 -3.66 -8.58 17.38
CA SER A 114 -3.17 -9.89 16.94
C SER A 114 -3.38 -10.10 15.44
N LEU A 115 -4.50 -9.62 14.88
CA LEU A 115 -4.76 -9.71 13.43
C LEU A 115 -3.78 -8.85 12.63
N PHE A 116 -3.45 -7.65 13.12
CA PHE A 116 -2.44 -6.81 12.49
C PHE A 116 -1.04 -7.42 12.57
N PHE A 117 -0.69 -8.07 13.68
CA PHE A 117 0.57 -8.77 13.80
C PHE A 117 0.68 -9.93 12.79
N VAL A 118 -0.36 -10.75 12.68
CA VAL A 118 -0.41 -11.86 11.72
C VAL A 118 -0.30 -11.33 10.29
N TYR A 119 -1.08 -10.30 9.94
CA TYR A 119 -0.98 -9.64 8.63
C TYR A 119 0.42 -9.09 8.34
N MET A 120 1.05 -8.44 9.32
CA MET A 120 2.42 -7.93 9.18
C MET A 120 3.40 -9.05 8.87
N LEU A 121 3.28 -10.20 9.55
CA LEU A 121 4.10 -11.38 9.27
C LEU A 121 3.89 -11.88 7.82
N PHE A 122 2.65 -12.08 7.39
CA PHE A 122 2.34 -12.47 6.01
C PHE A 122 2.88 -11.47 4.98
N SER A 123 2.72 -10.17 5.23
CA SER A 123 3.26 -9.11 4.36
C SER A 123 4.78 -9.14 4.27
N PHE A 124 5.45 -9.41 5.38
CA PHE A 124 6.91 -9.51 5.41
C PHE A 124 7.44 -10.69 4.59
N PHE A 125 6.80 -11.86 4.70
CA PHE A 125 7.17 -13.05 3.93
C PHE A 125 6.82 -12.92 2.44
N PHE A 126 5.57 -12.55 2.12
CA PHE A 126 5.04 -12.62 0.76
C PHE A 126 5.23 -11.35 -0.09
N SER A 127 5.70 -10.23 0.49
CA SER A 127 6.07 -9.03 -0.28
C SER A 127 7.48 -9.08 -0.91
N GLY A 128 8.18 -10.22 -0.78
CA GLY A 128 9.55 -10.38 -1.25
C GLY A 128 10.58 -9.63 -0.40
N HIS A 129 10.29 -9.42 0.89
CA HIS A 129 11.23 -8.78 1.82
C HIS A 129 12.25 -9.77 2.38
N MET A 130 11.79 -10.92 2.89
CA MET A 130 12.68 -11.94 3.45
C MET A 130 13.41 -12.74 2.37
N PHE A 131 12.69 -13.11 1.32
CA PHE A 131 13.22 -13.91 0.22
C PHE A 131 12.83 -13.28 -1.12
N PRO A 132 13.74 -13.21 -2.09
CA PRO A 132 13.37 -12.87 -3.46
C PRO A 132 12.29 -13.84 -3.93
N ILE A 133 11.14 -13.31 -4.36
CA ILE A 133 10.00 -14.12 -4.87
C ILE A 133 10.44 -14.96 -6.07
N ASP A 134 11.47 -14.50 -6.78
CA ASP A 134 12.12 -15.19 -7.91
C ASP A 134 12.69 -16.57 -7.53
N LEU A 135 12.94 -16.84 -6.24
CA LEU A 135 13.50 -18.11 -5.76
C LEU A 135 12.45 -19.17 -5.44
N LEU A 136 11.14 -18.87 -5.48
CA LEU A 136 10.07 -19.83 -5.18
C LEU A 136 9.75 -20.68 -6.42
N PRO A 137 10.05 -22.00 -6.43
CA PRO A 137 9.77 -22.84 -7.59
C PRO A 137 8.31 -23.34 -7.60
N GLY A 138 7.79 -23.55 -8.82
CA GLY A 138 6.50 -24.21 -9.05
C GLY A 138 5.29 -23.42 -8.53
N ILE A 139 4.28 -24.16 -8.06
CA ILE A 139 2.95 -23.65 -7.70
C ILE A 139 3.01 -22.51 -6.67
N TRP A 140 3.98 -22.55 -5.75
CA TRP A 140 4.13 -21.51 -4.73
C TRP A 140 4.54 -20.15 -5.32
N GLY A 141 5.36 -20.15 -6.38
CA GLY A 141 5.72 -18.93 -7.10
C GLY A 141 4.50 -18.31 -7.78
N ASP A 142 3.67 -19.13 -8.43
CA ASP A 142 2.48 -18.67 -9.15
C ASP A 142 1.41 -18.10 -8.20
N VAL A 143 1.20 -18.75 -7.05
CA VAL A 143 0.28 -18.25 -6.02
C VAL A 143 0.72 -16.89 -5.49
N VAL A 144 2.01 -16.74 -5.15
CA VAL A 144 2.56 -15.47 -4.68
C VAL A 144 2.49 -14.39 -5.75
N ARG A 145 2.66 -14.77 -7.03
CA ARG A 145 2.47 -13.91 -8.21
C ARG A 145 1.02 -13.49 -8.49
N LEU A 146 0.04 -14.06 -7.80
CA LEU A 146 -1.34 -13.58 -7.82
C LEU A 146 -1.73 -12.82 -6.56
N MET A 147 -0.95 -12.94 -5.48
CA MET A 147 -1.26 -12.28 -4.22
C MET A 147 -1.10 -10.75 -4.30
N PRO A 148 -1.94 -9.98 -3.59
CA PRO A 148 -1.85 -8.51 -3.55
C PRO A 148 -0.54 -8.03 -2.90
N LEU A 149 0.05 -8.83 -2.00
CA LEU A 149 1.18 -8.41 -1.16
C LEU A 149 2.46 -8.16 -1.96
N GLN A 150 2.71 -8.90 -3.05
CA GLN A 150 3.86 -8.63 -3.92
C GLN A 150 3.78 -7.23 -4.57
N TYR A 151 2.56 -6.77 -4.87
CA TYR A 151 2.31 -5.53 -5.61
C TYR A 151 2.50 -4.30 -4.73
N LEU A 152 2.61 -4.48 -3.41
CA LEU A 152 2.97 -3.42 -2.48
C LEU A 152 4.43 -2.99 -2.59
N ALA A 153 5.35 -3.85 -3.02
CA ALA A 153 6.78 -3.53 -2.95
C ALA A 153 7.64 -4.17 -4.04
N TYR A 154 7.47 -5.46 -4.28
CA TYR A 154 8.30 -6.19 -5.23
C TYR A 154 8.00 -5.77 -6.67
N PHE A 155 6.73 -5.77 -7.08
CA PHE A 155 6.35 -5.52 -8.47
C PHE A 155 6.80 -4.13 -8.99
N PRO A 156 6.54 -2.99 -8.30
CA PRO A 156 7.04 -1.70 -8.79
C PRO A 156 8.56 -1.68 -8.93
N ALA A 157 9.29 -2.25 -7.97
CA ALA A 157 10.75 -2.32 -8.05
C ALA A 157 11.24 -3.21 -9.21
N ALA A 158 10.53 -4.31 -9.50
CA ALA A 158 10.84 -5.21 -10.61
C ALA A 158 10.56 -4.55 -11.98
N VAL A 159 9.50 -3.74 -12.07
CA VAL A 159 9.21 -2.92 -13.27
C VAL A 159 10.34 -1.93 -13.53
N LEU A 160 10.80 -1.19 -12.51
CA LEU A 160 11.91 -0.24 -12.67
C LEU A 160 13.24 -0.92 -13.07
N LEU A 161 13.44 -2.18 -12.65
CA LEU A 161 14.59 -3.00 -13.04
C LEU A 161 14.46 -3.63 -14.43
N GLY A 162 13.36 -3.39 -15.15
CA GLY A 162 13.13 -3.98 -16.47
C GLY A 162 12.88 -5.48 -16.46
N LYS A 163 12.53 -6.07 -15.30
CA LYS A 163 12.24 -7.51 -15.18
C LYS A 163 10.93 -7.93 -15.85
N PHE A 164 9.97 -7.00 -15.94
CA PHE A 164 8.69 -7.20 -16.61
C PHE A 164 8.62 -6.28 -17.82
N THR A 165 8.48 -6.85 -19.02
CA THR A 165 8.39 -6.09 -20.27
C THR A 165 7.24 -6.60 -21.14
N GLY A 166 6.78 -5.75 -22.07
CA GLY A 166 5.75 -6.12 -23.05
C GLY A 166 4.44 -6.64 -22.41
N PRO A 167 3.91 -7.79 -22.85
CA PRO A 167 2.66 -8.34 -22.35
C PRO A 167 2.65 -8.66 -20.85
N GLU A 168 3.78 -9.09 -20.30
CA GLU A 168 3.87 -9.45 -18.87
C GLU A 168 3.69 -8.25 -17.96
N LEU A 169 4.21 -7.08 -18.39
CA LEU A 169 4.03 -5.82 -17.69
C LEU A 169 2.56 -5.42 -17.64
N VAL A 170 1.85 -5.50 -18.77
CA VAL A 170 0.42 -5.18 -18.86
C VAL A 170 -0.40 -6.12 -17.98
N HIS A 171 -0.09 -7.42 -18.01
CA HIS A 171 -0.74 -8.41 -17.16
C HIS A 171 -0.53 -8.10 -15.66
N GLY A 172 0.71 -7.83 -15.24
CA GLY A 172 1.01 -7.47 -13.85
C GLY A 172 0.30 -6.18 -13.40
N LEU A 173 0.29 -5.15 -14.23
CA LEU A 173 -0.44 -3.89 -13.96
C LEU A 173 -1.95 -4.13 -13.86
N SER A 174 -2.51 -5.00 -14.69
CA SER A 174 -3.95 -5.32 -14.66
C SER A 174 -4.36 -6.05 -13.37
N ILE A 175 -3.55 -7.01 -12.90
CA ILE A 175 -3.79 -7.69 -11.62
C ILE A 175 -3.65 -6.70 -10.46
N GLN A 176 -2.64 -5.83 -10.50
CA GLN A 176 -2.46 -4.79 -9.50
C GLN A 176 -3.68 -3.86 -9.44
N ALA A 177 -4.19 -3.41 -10.59
CA ALA A 177 -5.37 -2.58 -10.68
C ALA A 177 -6.63 -3.31 -10.16
N ALA A 178 -6.81 -4.59 -10.48
CA ALA A 178 -7.91 -5.40 -9.99
C ALA A 178 -7.90 -5.49 -8.45
N TRP A 179 -6.72 -5.67 -7.83
CA TRP A 179 -6.60 -5.67 -6.37
C TRP A 179 -6.89 -4.30 -5.75
N VAL A 180 -6.46 -3.21 -6.38
CA VAL A 180 -6.80 -1.84 -5.92
C VAL A 180 -8.32 -1.66 -5.90
N VAL A 181 -9.00 -2.02 -6.99
CA VAL A 181 -10.47 -1.90 -7.09
C VAL A 181 -11.14 -2.81 -6.06
N PHE A 182 -10.69 -4.05 -5.93
CA PHE A 182 -11.21 -5.00 -4.95
C PHE A 182 -11.15 -4.44 -3.52
N PHE A 183 -9.99 -3.95 -3.06
CA PHE A 183 -9.87 -3.39 -1.72
C PHE A 183 -10.55 -2.03 -1.57
N MET A 184 -10.63 -1.23 -2.64
CA MET A 184 -11.41 0.01 -2.63
C MET A 184 -12.89 -0.26 -2.38
N VAL A 185 -13.48 -1.24 -3.09
CA VAL A 185 -14.87 -1.66 -2.87
C VAL A 185 -15.03 -2.31 -1.50
N THR A 186 -14.12 -3.20 -1.12
CA THR A 186 -14.20 -3.92 0.16
C THR A 186 -14.13 -2.97 1.36
N SER A 187 -13.24 -1.97 1.33
CA SER A 187 -13.15 -0.96 2.39
C SER A 187 -14.42 -0.12 2.52
N ARG A 188 -15.05 0.24 1.38
CA ARG A 188 -16.32 0.96 1.34
C ARG A 188 -17.47 0.13 1.92
N LEU A 189 -17.57 -1.14 1.51
CA LEU A 189 -18.57 -2.06 2.02
C LEU A 189 -18.37 -2.32 3.51
N ALA A 190 -17.13 -2.59 3.93
CA ALA A 190 -16.79 -2.80 5.34
C ALA A 190 -17.17 -1.58 6.19
N PHE A 191 -16.89 -0.37 5.72
CA PHE A 191 -17.32 0.85 6.42
C PHE A 191 -18.85 0.94 6.50
N HIS A 192 -19.56 0.73 5.39
CA HIS A 192 -21.02 0.80 5.34
C HIS A 192 -21.69 -0.21 6.29
N PHE A 193 -21.24 -1.48 6.29
CA PHE A 193 -21.76 -2.50 7.19
C PHE A 193 -21.32 -2.27 8.64
N GLY A 194 -20.08 -1.81 8.84
CA GLY A 194 -19.54 -1.50 10.16
C GLY A 194 -20.34 -0.41 10.86
N VAL A 195 -20.66 0.68 10.17
CA VAL A 195 -21.47 1.79 10.72
C VAL A 195 -22.88 1.34 11.09
N ARG A 196 -23.50 0.42 10.35
CA ARG A 196 -24.82 -0.15 10.71
C ARG A 196 -24.78 -0.99 11.99
N ARG A 197 -23.67 -1.69 12.23
CA ARG A 197 -23.43 -2.48 13.44
C ARG A 197 -23.04 -1.61 14.63
N TYR A 198 -22.45 -0.45 14.36
CA TYR A 198 -21.95 0.51 15.33
C TYR A 198 -23.10 1.16 16.13
N SER A 199 -23.53 0.46 17.16
CA SER A 199 -24.27 1.02 18.29
C SER A 199 -23.28 1.83 19.13
N GLY A 200 -23.45 3.15 19.16
CA GLY A 200 -22.53 4.10 19.82
C GLY A 200 -22.39 3.85 21.32
N PHE A 201 -21.56 2.88 21.71
CA PHE A 201 -21.29 2.49 23.10
C PHE A 201 -20.11 3.24 23.72
N GLY A 202 -19.64 4.32 23.10
CA GLY A 202 -18.61 5.19 23.67
C GLY A 202 -19.14 6.62 23.78
N GLY A 203 -19.54 7.01 25.00
CA GLY A 203 -19.64 8.40 25.50
C GLY A 203 -20.55 9.36 24.76
#